data_AF-A0A0X8X8I0-F1
#
_entry.id   AF-A0A0X8X8I0-F1
#
_cell.length_a   1.000
_cell.length_b   1.000
_cell.length_c   1.000
_cell.angle_alpha   90.00
_cell.angle_beta   90.00
_cell.angle_gamma   90.00
#
_symmetry.space_group_name_H-M   'P 1'
#
loop_
_entity.id
_entity.type
_entity.pdbx_description
1 polymer ?
#
loop_
_entity_poly.entity_id
_entity_poly.type
_entity_poly.pdbx_seq_one_letter_code
_entity_poly.pdbx_strand_id
1 'polypeptide(L)'
;MPRYWVIAPIDSQPADFFEKVWRFDIEKEVISIGWSQFGDVSGMSRDELAKVVAHHYPEKPQQTKGLITNMVWSFCHKIEPGDVVIARRGRKILAAVGTVREKAFYKAGKNPDVDHRLFLPVTWHQEPRDKDFGAVVFPMPTLAEIDETQYQSLVEGSGLEVAKSEDGETYENQAEFVLEKYLEEFIVSNFSGIFKGELEVYVDEDGNTGQQYTTDIGSIDILAEDRRNNSLVVIELKKGRPSDQVVGQIMRYMGWVKKNLALEDQKVRGLVICRGEDQRLSYALEMVDHVDIRYYKVSFSLTERP
;
A
#
# COMPACT_ATOMS: atom_id res chain seq x y z
N MET A 1 9.13 -5.00 -26.84
CA MET A 1 8.92 -6.14 -25.93
C MET A 1 7.54 -5.99 -25.31
N PRO A 2 6.78 -7.08 -25.15
CA PRO A 2 5.46 -7.00 -24.53
C PRO A 2 5.58 -6.54 -23.07
N ARG A 3 4.57 -5.85 -22.57
CA ARG A 3 4.43 -5.55 -21.13
C ARG A 3 3.56 -6.62 -20.47
N TYR A 4 3.73 -6.76 -19.16
CA TYR A 4 3.05 -7.78 -18.38
C TYR A 4 2.14 -7.14 -17.34
N TRP A 5 0.90 -7.59 -17.29
CA TRP A 5 -0.14 -6.99 -16.47
C TRP A 5 -0.85 -8.05 -15.63
N VAL A 6 -1.11 -7.76 -14.37
CA VAL A 6 -1.99 -8.56 -13.51
C VAL A 6 -3.33 -7.85 -13.41
N ILE A 7 -4.41 -8.57 -13.70
CA ILE A 7 -5.78 -8.04 -13.70
C ILE A 7 -6.67 -8.91 -12.81
N ALA A 8 -7.37 -8.26 -11.89
CA ALA A 8 -8.47 -8.85 -11.13
C ALA A 8 -9.78 -8.53 -11.88
N PRO A 9 -10.43 -9.52 -12.51
CA PRO A 9 -11.67 -9.25 -13.23
C PRO A 9 -12.78 -8.82 -12.28
N ILE A 10 -12.88 -9.46 -11.11
CA ILE A 10 -13.89 -9.18 -10.08
C ILE A 10 -13.40 -9.71 -8.72
N ASP A 11 -14.11 -9.34 -7.64
CA ASP A 11 -13.88 -9.91 -6.32
C ASP A 11 -13.99 -11.43 -6.32
N SER A 12 -13.09 -12.11 -5.59
CA SER A 12 -13.05 -13.57 -5.54
C SER A 12 -14.15 -14.21 -4.70
N GLN A 13 -14.88 -13.38 -3.94
CA GLN A 13 -15.95 -13.80 -3.05
C GLN A 13 -17.19 -12.91 -3.26
N PRO A 14 -18.41 -13.48 -3.28
CA PRO A 14 -18.69 -14.91 -3.17
C PRO A 14 -18.21 -15.70 -4.41
N ALA A 15 -17.77 -16.94 -4.20
CA ALA A 15 -17.17 -17.76 -5.25
C ALA A 15 -18.04 -17.86 -6.53
N ASP A 16 -19.34 -18.10 -6.37
CA ASP A 16 -20.28 -18.21 -7.50
C ASP A 16 -20.36 -16.94 -8.36
N PHE A 17 -20.13 -15.77 -7.75
CA PHE A 17 -20.14 -14.52 -8.49
C PHE A 17 -18.88 -14.38 -9.35
N PHE A 18 -17.71 -14.73 -8.80
CA PHE A 18 -16.48 -14.80 -9.58
C PHE A 18 -16.62 -15.75 -10.77
N GLU A 19 -17.14 -16.96 -10.56
CA GLU A 19 -17.27 -17.96 -11.63
C GLU A 19 -18.17 -17.50 -12.77
N LYS A 20 -19.26 -16.78 -12.49
CA LYS A 20 -20.16 -16.25 -13.53
C LYS A 20 -19.45 -15.22 -14.42
N VAL A 21 -18.81 -14.23 -13.79
CA VAL A 21 -18.07 -13.18 -14.52
C VAL A 21 -16.89 -13.79 -15.28
N TRP A 22 -16.13 -14.68 -14.63
CA TRP A 22 -14.96 -15.29 -15.22
C TRP A 22 -15.29 -16.22 -16.39
N ARG A 23 -16.35 -17.03 -16.29
CA ARG A 23 -16.82 -17.85 -17.40
C ARG A 23 -17.17 -17.00 -18.62
N PHE A 24 -17.85 -15.86 -18.42
CA PHE A 24 -18.15 -14.93 -19.50
C PHE A 24 -16.88 -14.39 -20.15
N ASP A 25 -15.91 -13.95 -19.33
CA ASP A 25 -14.64 -13.37 -19.80
C ASP A 25 -13.83 -14.40 -20.64
N ILE A 26 -13.79 -15.67 -20.22
CA ILE A 26 -13.20 -16.76 -21.02
C ILE A 26 -13.97 -16.98 -22.34
N GLU A 27 -15.29 -17.18 -22.27
CA GLU A 27 -16.11 -17.50 -23.45
C GLU A 27 -16.14 -16.38 -24.50
N LYS A 28 -16.05 -15.13 -24.06
CA LYS A 28 -16.07 -13.95 -24.93
C LYS A 28 -14.69 -13.43 -25.29
N GLU A 29 -13.62 -14.11 -24.85
CA GLU A 29 -12.24 -13.72 -25.10
C GLU A 29 -11.97 -12.25 -24.74
N VAL A 30 -12.41 -11.88 -23.53
CA VAL A 30 -12.23 -10.55 -22.95
C VAL A 30 -11.84 -10.67 -21.47
N ILE A 31 -11.29 -9.61 -20.92
CA ILE A 31 -11.28 -9.37 -19.47
C ILE A 31 -11.88 -8.00 -19.19
N SER A 32 -12.61 -7.86 -18.09
CA SER A 32 -13.28 -6.60 -17.73
C SER A 32 -12.85 -6.08 -16.36
N ILE A 33 -13.01 -4.78 -16.14
CA ILE A 33 -12.79 -4.14 -14.83
C ILE A 33 -14.00 -3.29 -14.41
N GLY A 34 -14.07 -3.01 -13.11
CA GLY A 34 -15.13 -2.22 -12.47
C GLY A 34 -15.14 -0.73 -12.83
N TRP A 35 -15.80 0.06 -11.98
CA TRP A 35 -16.01 1.52 -12.13
C TRP A 35 -17.07 1.96 -13.15
N SER A 36 -18.19 1.25 -13.20
CA SER A 36 -19.31 1.58 -14.10
C SER A 36 -19.87 2.99 -13.90
N GLN A 37 -19.77 3.54 -12.68
CA GLN A 37 -20.18 4.88 -12.33
C GLN A 37 -19.40 5.99 -13.04
N PHE A 38 -18.20 5.71 -13.58
CA PHE A 38 -17.42 6.70 -14.33
C PHE A 38 -17.95 6.95 -15.74
N GLY A 39 -18.87 6.12 -16.23
CA GLY A 39 -19.36 6.22 -17.61
C GLY A 39 -18.30 5.83 -18.64
N ASP A 40 -18.37 6.43 -19.82
CA ASP A 40 -17.38 6.20 -20.87
C ASP A 40 -16.16 7.11 -20.70
N VAL A 41 -15.10 6.54 -20.14
CA VAL A 41 -13.82 7.21 -19.91
C VAL A 41 -12.78 6.92 -20.98
N SER A 42 -13.11 6.11 -22.00
CA SER A 42 -12.14 5.61 -22.98
C SER A 42 -11.56 6.71 -23.89
N GLY A 43 -12.26 7.84 -24.02
CA GLY A 43 -11.82 9.01 -24.79
C GLY A 43 -11.32 10.19 -23.95
N MET A 44 -11.26 10.07 -22.62
CA MET A 44 -10.86 11.18 -21.75
C MET A 44 -9.34 11.35 -21.71
N SER A 45 -8.87 12.56 -21.39
CA SER A 45 -7.51 12.77 -20.92
C SER A 45 -7.31 12.28 -19.48
N ARG A 46 -6.07 12.11 -19.06
CA ARG A 46 -5.75 11.63 -17.71
C ARG A 46 -6.24 12.59 -16.62
N ASP A 47 -6.18 13.90 -16.87
CA ASP A 47 -6.63 14.93 -15.91
C ASP A 47 -8.16 14.98 -15.83
N GLU A 48 -8.87 14.76 -16.94
CA GLU A 48 -10.33 14.62 -16.93
C GLU A 48 -10.77 13.38 -16.16
N LEU A 49 -10.12 12.24 -16.40
CA LEU A 49 -10.36 11.02 -15.63
C LEU A 49 -10.09 11.25 -14.13
N ALA A 50 -9.00 11.93 -13.77
CA ALA A 50 -8.69 12.26 -12.37
C ALA A 50 -9.80 13.09 -11.71
N LYS A 51 -10.41 14.03 -12.44
CA LYS A 51 -11.56 14.81 -11.97
C LYS A 51 -12.80 13.94 -11.79
N VAL A 52 -13.08 13.03 -12.71
CA VAL A 52 -14.20 12.06 -12.60
C VAL A 52 -14.02 11.18 -11.36
N VAL A 53 -12.82 10.63 -11.16
CA VAL A 53 -12.50 9.82 -9.97
C VAL A 53 -12.69 10.64 -8.69
N ALA A 54 -12.19 11.88 -8.66
CA ALA A 54 -12.31 12.73 -7.48
C ALA A 54 -13.75 13.16 -7.17
N HIS A 55 -14.58 13.31 -8.20
CA HIS A 55 -16.00 13.62 -8.07
C HIS A 55 -16.80 12.45 -7.48
N HIS A 56 -16.53 11.22 -7.91
CA HIS A 56 -17.23 10.02 -7.42
C HIS A 56 -16.71 9.50 -6.09
N TYR A 57 -15.50 9.89 -5.69
CA TYR A 57 -14.86 9.51 -4.43
C TYR A 57 -14.32 10.72 -3.66
N PRO A 58 -15.17 11.69 -3.26
CA PRO A 58 -14.73 12.88 -2.54
C PRO A 58 -14.03 12.54 -1.22
N GLU A 59 -14.45 11.48 -0.54
CA GLU A 59 -14.01 11.02 0.77
C GLU A 59 -12.67 10.28 0.78
N LYS A 60 -12.23 9.75 -0.37
CA LYS A 60 -10.98 8.96 -0.42
C LYS A 60 -9.73 9.85 -0.29
N PRO A 61 -8.61 9.35 0.24
CA PRO A 61 -7.33 10.05 0.18
C PRO A 61 -6.88 10.33 -1.26
N GLN A 62 -6.10 11.40 -1.46
CA GLN A 62 -5.62 11.80 -2.78
C GLN A 62 -4.78 10.70 -3.45
N GLN A 63 -4.01 9.95 -2.66
CA GLN A 63 -3.23 8.81 -3.11
C GLN A 63 -4.12 7.71 -3.69
N THR A 64 -5.21 7.35 -2.99
CA THR A 64 -6.17 6.34 -3.46
C THR A 64 -6.89 6.77 -4.73
N LYS A 65 -7.27 8.06 -4.84
CA LYS A 65 -7.85 8.61 -6.08
C LYS A 65 -6.85 8.52 -7.23
N GLY A 66 -5.58 8.84 -6.96
CA GLY A 66 -4.48 8.71 -7.92
C GLY A 66 -4.28 7.26 -8.39
N LEU A 67 -4.33 6.29 -7.47
CA LEU A 67 -4.23 4.87 -7.78
C LEU A 67 -5.38 4.40 -8.70
N ILE A 68 -6.63 4.74 -8.37
CA ILE A 68 -7.80 4.41 -9.19
C ILE A 68 -7.68 5.03 -10.59
N THR A 69 -7.29 6.31 -10.65
CA THR A 69 -7.04 7.02 -11.91
C THR A 69 -6.00 6.29 -12.75
N ASN A 70 -4.90 5.85 -12.14
CA ASN A 70 -3.83 5.14 -12.83
C ASN A 70 -4.27 3.77 -13.36
N MET A 71 -5.06 3.02 -12.59
CA MET A 71 -5.58 1.71 -13.04
C MET A 71 -6.49 1.87 -14.25
N VAL A 72 -7.49 2.74 -14.17
CA VAL A 72 -8.43 2.97 -15.28
C VAL A 72 -7.71 3.55 -16.50
N TRP A 73 -6.80 4.51 -16.29
CA TRP A 73 -5.98 5.07 -17.36
C TRP A 73 -5.12 4.00 -18.06
N SER A 74 -4.50 3.12 -17.28
CA SER A 74 -3.61 2.10 -17.84
C SER A 74 -4.40 1.08 -18.65
N PHE A 75 -5.56 0.65 -18.14
CA PHE A 75 -6.47 -0.24 -18.85
C PHE A 75 -6.94 0.32 -20.20
N CYS A 76 -7.31 1.61 -20.24
CA CYS A 76 -7.81 2.25 -21.45
C CYS A 76 -6.72 2.67 -22.44
N HIS A 77 -5.55 3.10 -21.95
CA HIS A 77 -4.58 3.83 -22.79
C HIS A 77 -3.15 3.30 -22.78
N LYS A 78 -2.75 2.45 -21.81
CA LYS A 78 -1.36 1.94 -21.73
C LYS A 78 -1.21 0.49 -22.15
N ILE A 79 -2.25 -0.33 -21.99
CA ILE A 79 -2.24 -1.70 -22.46
C ILE A 79 -2.39 -1.67 -23.98
N GLU A 80 -1.46 -2.30 -24.69
CA GLU A 80 -1.41 -2.33 -26.14
C GLU A 80 -1.54 -3.76 -26.69
N PRO A 81 -1.98 -3.95 -27.95
CA PRO A 81 -1.96 -5.24 -28.61
C PRO A 81 -0.59 -5.92 -28.53
N GLY A 82 -0.56 -7.19 -28.13
CA GLY A 82 0.66 -7.96 -27.92
C GLY A 82 1.15 -8.00 -26.45
N ASP A 83 0.63 -7.14 -25.57
CA ASP A 83 0.88 -7.25 -24.13
C ASP A 83 0.29 -8.55 -23.56
N VAL A 84 0.82 -8.99 -22.42
CA VAL A 84 0.40 -10.22 -21.74
C VAL A 84 -0.33 -9.88 -20.45
N VAL A 85 -1.46 -10.53 -20.22
CA VAL A 85 -2.26 -10.39 -19.00
C VAL A 85 -2.27 -11.69 -18.21
N ILE A 86 -2.15 -11.58 -16.89
CA ILE A 86 -2.50 -12.61 -15.92
C ILE A 86 -3.83 -12.21 -15.28
N ALA A 87 -4.87 -13.01 -15.50
CA ALA A 87 -6.10 -12.92 -14.73
C ALA A 87 -5.90 -13.63 -13.38
N ARG A 88 -6.22 -12.94 -12.28
CA ARG A 88 -6.13 -13.51 -10.92
C ARG A 88 -7.48 -13.75 -10.29
N ARG A 89 -7.61 -14.83 -9.51
CA ARG A 89 -8.71 -15.04 -8.56
C ARG A 89 -8.19 -14.78 -7.15
N GLY A 90 -8.70 -13.71 -6.53
CA GLY A 90 -8.16 -13.24 -5.26
C GLY A 90 -6.68 -12.89 -5.45
N ARG A 91 -5.84 -13.14 -4.44
CA ARG A 91 -4.40 -12.82 -4.53
C ARG A 91 -3.47 -14.03 -4.49
N LYS A 92 -4.04 -15.24 -4.61
CA LYS A 92 -3.32 -16.51 -4.49
C LYS A 92 -3.46 -17.42 -5.70
N ILE A 93 -4.37 -17.13 -6.62
CA ILE A 93 -4.70 -18.03 -7.73
C ILE A 93 -4.51 -17.30 -9.05
N LEU A 94 -3.68 -17.86 -9.93
CA LEU A 94 -3.61 -17.52 -11.35
C LEU A 94 -4.77 -18.22 -12.04
N ALA A 95 -5.75 -17.48 -12.54
CA ALA A 95 -6.90 -18.07 -13.22
C ALA A 95 -6.53 -18.43 -14.67
N ALA A 96 -5.96 -17.49 -15.42
CA ALA A 96 -5.40 -17.75 -16.74
C ALA A 96 -4.37 -16.69 -17.16
N VAL A 97 -3.55 -17.04 -18.15
CA VAL A 97 -2.71 -16.10 -18.91
C VAL A 97 -3.33 -15.87 -20.28
N GLY A 98 -3.19 -14.67 -20.82
CA GLY A 98 -3.62 -14.36 -22.19
C GLY A 98 -2.83 -13.24 -22.84
N THR A 99 -2.95 -13.12 -24.16
CA THR A 99 -2.33 -12.04 -24.95
C THR A 99 -3.40 -11.06 -25.42
N VAL A 100 -3.16 -9.77 -25.23
CA VAL A 100 -4.05 -8.69 -25.65
C VAL A 100 -4.11 -8.62 -27.17
N ARG A 101 -5.32 -8.61 -27.73
CA ARG A 101 -5.54 -8.51 -29.18
C ARG A 101 -5.71 -7.09 -29.68
N GLU A 102 -6.45 -6.30 -28.92
CA GLU A 102 -6.93 -4.97 -29.32
C GLU A 102 -7.00 -4.05 -28.10
N LYS A 103 -7.16 -2.75 -28.33
CA LYS A 103 -7.35 -1.77 -27.25
C LYS A 103 -8.65 -2.05 -26.49
N ALA A 104 -8.66 -1.64 -25.22
CA ALA A 104 -9.87 -1.69 -24.42
C ALA A 104 -10.98 -0.83 -25.05
N PHE A 105 -12.23 -1.27 -24.92
CA PHE A 105 -13.40 -0.57 -25.44
C PHE A 105 -14.50 -0.48 -24.39
N TYR A 106 -15.33 0.57 -24.51
CA TYR A 106 -16.51 0.77 -23.70
C TYR A 106 -17.73 0.05 -24.30
N LYS A 107 -18.45 -0.75 -23.50
CA LYS A 107 -19.74 -1.32 -23.88
C LYS A 107 -20.59 -1.66 -22.65
N ALA A 108 -21.55 -0.79 -22.33
CA ALA A 108 -22.51 -1.03 -21.26
C ALA A 108 -23.37 -2.29 -21.54
N GLY A 109 -23.66 -3.06 -20.49
CA GLY A 109 -24.54 -4.24 -20.55
C GLY A 109 -23.99 -5.43 -21.36
N LYS A 110 -22.67 -5.46 -21.66
CA LYS A 110 -22.07 -6.55 -22.43
C LYS A 110 -22.06 -7.86 -21.65
N ASN A 111 -21.76 -7.81 -20.35
CA ASN A 111 -21.87 -8.95 -19.44
C ASN A 111 -23.17 -8.83 -18.64
N PRO A 112 -24.11 -9.78 -18.71
CA PRO A 112 -25.39 -9.69 -17.98
C PRO A 112 -25.24 -9.89 -16.46
N ASP A 113 -24.12 -10.48 -16.00
CA ASP A 113 -23.88 -10.80 -14.60
C ASP A 113 -23.21 -9.65 -13.81
N VAL A 114 -22.67 -8.63 -14.49
CA VAL A 114 -21.98 -7.50 -13.85
C VAL A 114 -22.11 -6.21 -14.67
N ASP A 115 -22.19 -5.04 -14.02
CA ASP A 115 -22.27 -3.74 -14.71
C ASP A 115 -20.90 -3.22 -15.21
N HIS A 116 -19.93 -4.11 -15.45
CA HIS A 116 -18.67 -3.68 -16.05
C HIS A 116 -18.91 -3.10 -17.44
N ARG A 117 -18.19 -2.02 -17.75
CA ARG A 117 -18.35 -1.30 -19.01
C ARG A 117 -17.07 -1.24 -19.82
N LEU A 118 -15.91 -1.48 -19.22
CA LEU A 118 -14.62 -1.50 -19.90
C LEU A 118 -14.18 -2.95 -20.10
N PHE A 119 -13.92 -3.31 -21.36
CA PHE A 119 -13.53 -4.65 -21.76
C PHE A 119 -12.26 -4.60 -22.59
N LEU A 120 -11.35 -5.53 -22.32
CA LEU A 120 -10.09 -5.70 -23.03
C LEU A 120 -10.13 -7.05 -23.78
N PRO A 121 -10.04 -7.06 -25.12
CA PRO A 121 -9.95 -8.30 -25.90
C PRO A 121 -8.66 -9.08 -25.65
N VAL A 122 -8.79 -10.37 -25.29
CA VAL A 122 -7.66 -11.23 -24.89
C VAL A 122 -7.80 -12.61 -25.54
N THR A 123 -6.74 -13.10 -26.18
CA THR A 123 -6.60 -14.50 -26.55
C THR A 123 -6.04 -15.26 -25.35
N TRP A 124 -6.86 -16.08 -24.70
CA TRP A 124 -6.44 -16.88 -23.54
C TRP A 124 -5.53 -18.04 -23.96
N HIS A 125 -4.45 -18.24 -23.20
CA HIS A 125 -3.53 -19.36 -23.37
C HIS A 125 -4.15 -20.64 -22.80
N GLN A 126 -3.64 -21.80 -23.24
CA GLN A 126 -4.09 -23.10 -22.70
C GLN A 126 -3.53 -23.34 -21.30
N GLU A 127 -2.27 -22.99 -21.07
CA GLU A 127 -1.55 -23.11 -19.79
C GLU A 127 -0.63 -21.89 -19.60
N PRO A 128 -0.33 -21.48 -18.34
CA PRO A 128 -0.84 -22.03 -17.09
C PRO A 128 -2.27 -21.54 -16.77
N ARG A 129 -3.05 -22.39 -16.08
CA ARG A 129 -4.40 -22.06 -15.58
C ARG A 129 -4.66 -22.59 -14.17
N ASP A 130 -5.60 -21.95 -13.48
CA ASP A 130 -6.13 -22.33 -12.16
C ASP A 130 -5.06 -22.72 -11.11
N LYS A 131 -3.92 -22.03 -11.12
CA LYS A 131 -2.76 -22.34 -10.29
C LYS A 131 -2.88 -21.65 -8.94
N ASP A 132 -3.06 -22.44 -7.88
CA ASP A 132 -3.04 -21.96 -6.49
C ASP A 132 -1.61 -22.01 -5.92
N PHE A 133 -1.14 -20.87 -5.43
CA PHE A 133 0.19 -20.73 -4.83
C PHE A 133 0.19 -20.99 -3.32
N GLY A 134 -0.97 -21.11 -2.66
CA GLY A 134 -1.09 -21.27 -1.20
C GLY A 134 -0.79 -19.99 -0.40
N ALA A 135 0.05 -19.11 -0.95
CA ALA A 135 0.43 -17.81 -0.40
C ALA A 135 -0.04 -16.65 -1.29
N VAL A 136 0.02 -15.43 -0.76
CA VAL A 136 -0.28 -14.20 -1.52
C VAL A 136 0.88 -13.92 -2.47
N VAL A 137 0.62 -14.02 -3.77
CA VAL A 137 1.62 -13.78 -4.83
C VAL A 137 1.20 -12.69 -5.82
N PHE A 138 0.00 -12.13 -5.66
CA PHE A 138 -0.50 -11.07 -6.52
C PHE A 138 -0.72 -9.76 -5.76
N PRO A 139 -0.50 -8.61 -6.41
CA PRO A 139 -0.74 -7.30 -5.83
C PRO A 139 -2.24 -7.07 -5.55
N MET A 140 -2.55 -6.21 -4.58
CA MET A 140 -3.93 -5.89 -4.20
C MET A 140 -4.70 -5.09 -5.27
N PRO A 141 -4.11 -4.10 -5.96
CA PRO A 141 -4.79 -3.36 -7.02
C PRO A 141 -5.46 -4.27 -8.06
N THR A 142 -6.58 -3.79 -8.62
CA THR A 142 -7.31 -4.45 -9.71
C THR A 142 -6.45 -4.60 -10.94
N LEU A 143 -5.61 -3.62 -11.24
CA LEU A 143 -4.65 -3.65 -12.33
C LEU A 143 -3.28 -3.24 -11.80
N ALA A 144 -2.28 -4.05 -12.09
CA ALA A 144 -0.88 -3.74 -11.81
C ALA A 144 -0.01 -4.16 -12.99
N GLU A 145 1.01 -3.36 -13.29
CA GLU A 145 2.09 -3.78 -14.17
C GLU A 145 3.13 -4.56 -13.38
N ILE A 146 3.66 -5.61 -13.97
CA ILE A 146 4.76 -6.41 -13.41
C ILE A 146 5.89 -6.48 -14.43
N ASP A 147 7.11 -6.72 -13.96
CA ASP A 147 8.24 -6.96 -14.85
C ASP A 147 8.25 -8.40 -15.39
N GLU A 148 9.10 -8.64 -16.38
CA GLU A 148 9.24 -9.95 -17.02
C GLU A 148 9.68 -11.04 -16.04
N THR A 149 10.53 -10.71 -15.06
CA THR A 149 11.03 -11.68 -14.06
C THR A 149 9.89 -12.14 -13.16
N GLN A 150 9.05 -11.20 -12.71
CA GLN A 150 7.85 -11.48 -11.93
C GLN A 150 6.85 -12.32 -12.73
N TYR A 151 6.63 -11.98 -14.00
CA TYR A 151 5.77 -12.77 -14.90
C TYR A 151 6.26 -14.22 -15.02
N GLN A 152 7.55 -14.42 -15.34
CA GLN A 152 8.10 -15.77 -15.49
C GLN A 152 7.97 -16.58 -14.19
N SER A 153 8.24 -15.96 -13.04
CA SER A 153 8.11 -16.65 -11.75
C SER A 153 6.68 -17.12 -11.45
N LEU A 154 5.68 -16.30 -11.77
CA LEU A 154 4.27 -16.65 -11.63
C LEU A 154 3.87 -17.78 -12.59
N VAL A 155 4.33 -17.74 -13.83
CA VAL A 155 4.03 -18.77 -14.83
C VAL A 155 4.69 -20.11 -14.47
N GLU A 156 5.98 -20.11 -14.15
CA GLU A 156 6.76 -21.31 -13.81
C GLU A 156 6.31 -21.92 -12.48
N GLY A 157 5.76 -21.12 -11.56
CA GLY A 157 5.28 -21.60 -10.26
C GLY A 157 6.33 -21.67 -9.18
N SER A 158 7.50 -21.06 -9.43
CA SER A 158 8.41 -20.72 -8.34
C SER A 158 7.73 -19.74 -7.37
N GLY A 159 6.78 -18.93 -7.86
CA GLY A 159 5.94 -18.08 -7.03
C GLY A 159 6.78 -17.26 -6.07
N LEU A 160 7.91 -16.71 -6.55
CA LEU A 160 8.78 -15.85 -5.77
C LEU A 160 7.86 -14.89 -5.05
N GLU A 161 7.91 -14.93 -3.70
CA GLU A 161 7.13 -14.03 -2.88
C GLU A 161 7.27 -12.65 -3.50
N VAL A 162 6.14 -12.00 -3.78
CA VAL A 162 6.17 -10.61 -4.22
C VAL A 162 7.03 -9.91 -3.19
N ALA A 163 8.24 -9.50 -3.60
CA ALA A 163 9.08 -8.63 -2.80
C ALA A 163 8.17 -7.47 -2.45
N LYS A 164 7.71 -7.44 -1.18
CA LYS A 164 6.60 -6.63 -0.67
C LYS A 164 6.43 -5.37 -1.52
N SER A 165 5.53 -5.41 -2.50
CA SER A 165 5.03 -4.17 -3.06
C SER A 165 4.19 -3.58 -1.94
N GLU A 166 4.56 -2.39 -1.49
CA GLU A 166 4.02 -1.72 -0.30
C GLU A 166 2.50 -1.42 -0.39
N ASP A 167 1.79 -1.83 -1.44
CA ASP A 167 0.37 -1.58 -1.61
C ASP A 167 -0.42 -2.88 -1.81
N GLY A 168 -0.90 -3.43 -0.68
CA GLY A 168 -1.36 -4.82 -0.60
C GLY A 168 -2.41 -5.12 0.46
N GLU A 169 -3.43 -4.27 0.69
CA GLU A 169 -4.37 -4.40 1.81
C GLU A 169 -5.16 -5.75 1.88
N THR A 170 -4.86 -6.63 2.86
CA THR A 170 -5.78 -7.59 3.49
C THR A 170 -6.76 -6.89 4.47
N TYR A 171 -7.81 -7.58 4.95
CA TYR A 171 -8.62 -7.11 6.08
C TYR A 171 -7.78 -6.89 7.36
N GLU A 172 -6.76 -7.73 7.60
CA GLU A 172 -5.75 -7.47 8.63
C GLU A 172 -4.97 -6.19 8.33
N ASN A 173 -4.54 -5.95 7.08
CA ASN A 173 -3.88 -4.70 6.66
C ASN A 173 -4.80 -3.47 6.74
N GLN A 174 -6.14 -3.60 6.59
CA GLN A 174 -7.06 -2.48 6.78
C GLN A 174 -7.22 -2.12 8.25
N ALA A 175 -7.41 -3.11 9.13
CA ALA A 175 -7.39 -2.87 10.57
C ALA A 175 -6.01 -2.35 11.03
N GLU A 176 -4.93 -2.87 10.47
CA GLU A 176 -3.54 -2.48 10.70
C GLU A 176 -3.23 -1.08 10.16
N PHE A 177 -3.72 -0.68 8.98
CA PHE A 177 -3.60 0.67 8.45
C PHE A 177 -4.39 1.67 9.28
N VAL A 178 -5.60 1.29 9.71
CA VAL A 178 -6.38 2.08 10.66
C VAL A 178 -5.62 2.23 11.99
N LEU A 179 -5.02 1.16 12.50
CA LEU A 179 -4.20 1.22 13.72
C LEU A 179 -2.93 2.06 13.53
N GLU A 180 -2.24 1.97 12.39
CA GLU A 180 -1.06 2.80 12.08
C GLU A 180 -1.42 4.28 11.94
N LYS A 181 -2.61 4.58 11.40
CA LYS A 181 -3.15 5.95 11.36
C LYS A 181 -3.34 6.53 12.76
N TYR A 182 -3.79 5.71 13.73
CA TYR A 182 -4.02 6.13 15.11
C TYR A 182 -2.86 5.82 16.06
N LEU A 183 -1.77 5.21 15.58
CA LEU A 183 -0.67 4.71 16.42
C LEU A 183 -0.03 5.83 17.22
N GLU A 184 0.19 6.97 16.58
CA GLU A 184 0.80 8.13 17.23
C GLU A 184 -0.07 8.70 18.35
N GLU A 185 -1.36 8.93 18.06
CA GLU A 185 -2.33 9.41 19.04
C GLU A 185 -2.45 8.43 20.21
N PHE A 186 -2.43 7.12 19.93
CA PHE A 186 -2.38 6.09 20.95
C PHE A 186 -1.10 6.17 21.79
N ILE A 187 0.06 6.34 21.16
CA ILE A 187 1.34 6.46 21.87
C ILE A 187 1.34 7.69 22.77
N VAL A 188 0.92 8.85 22.26
CA VAL A 188 0.88 10.11 23.02
C VAL A 188 -0.13 10.03 24.17
N SER A 189 -1.32 9.46 23.93
CA SER A 189 -2.36 9.30 24.96
C SER A 189 -1.94 8.34 26.08
N ASN A 190 -1.00 7.43 25.82
CA ASN A 190 -0.51 6.42 26.76
C ASN A 190 1.00 6.58 27.06
N PHE A 191 1.56 7.76 26.80
CA PHE A 191 3.01 7.96 26.70
C PHE A 191 3.77 7.54 27.96
N SER A 192 3.29 8.00 29.12
CA SER A 192 3.88 7.65 30.42
C SER A 192 3.85 6.14 30.67
N GLY A 193 2.77 5.44 30.27
CA GLY A 193 2.68 3.99 30.42
C GLY A 193 3.64 3.24 29.49
N ILE A 194 3.69 3.64 28.22
CA ILE A 194 4.53 3.01 27.17
C ILE A 194 6.02 3.18 27.49
N PHE A 195 6.41 4.39 27.91
CA PHE A 195 7.79 4.71 28.22
C PHE A 195 8.11 4.62 29.71
N LYS A 196 7.21 4.05 30.52
CA LYS A 196 7.37 3.86 31.98
C LYS A 196 7.76 5.16 32.73
N GLY A 197 7.28 6.31 32.25
CA GLY A 197 7.62 7.63 32.77
C GLY A 197 9.07 8.08 32.52
N GLU A 198 9.86 7.31 31.77
CA GLU A 198 11.24 7.68 31.44
C GLU A 198 11.31 8.79 30.39
N LEU A 199 10.35 8.78 29.45
CA LEU A 199 10.20 9.82 28.46
C LEU A 199 8.95 10.65 28.76
N GLU A 200 9.03 11.93 28.44
CA GLU A 200 7.88 12.83 28.41
C GLU A 200 7.79 13.51 27.04
N VAL A 201 6.57 13.77 26.57
CA VAL A 201 6.37 14.54 25.33
C VAL A 201 6.90 15.96 25.55
N TYR A 202 7.76 16.41 24.63
CA TYR A 202 8.39 17.72 24.71
C TYR A 202 7.34 18.83 24.60
N VAL A 203 7.58 19.97 25.24
CA VAL A 203 6.80 21.19 25.09
C VAL A 203 7.79 22.33 24.96
N ASP A 204 7.68 23.11 23.87
CA ASP A 204 8.57 24.25 23.67
C ASP A 204 8.12 25.50 24.46
N GLU A 205 8.92 26.57 24.37
CA GLU A 205 8.67 27.82 25.09
C GLU A 205 7.35 28.50 24.69
N ASP A 206 6.88 28.26 23.48
CA ASP A 206 5.62 28.79 22.94
C ASP A 206 4.40 27.90 23.31
N GLY A 207 4.65 26.76 23.97
CA GLY A 207 3.63 25.81 24.39
C GLY A 207 3.23 24.80 23.32
N ASN A 208 3.97 24.69 22.21
CA ASN A 208 3.70 23.67 21.20
C ASN A 208 4.10 22.30 21.74
N THR A 209 3.21 21.32 21.55
CA THR A 209 3.47 19.94 21.95
C THR A 209 4.40 19.24 20.94
N GLY A 210 5.22 18.33 21.45
CA GLY A 210 6.11 17.49 20.67
C GLY A 210 5.41 16.49 19.76
N GLN A 211 4.09 16.33 19.85
CA GLN A 211 3.33 15.55 18.87
C GLN A 211 3.20 16.31 17.55
N GLN A 212 3.58 15.69 16.43
CA GLN A 212 3.60 16.34 15.10
C GLN A 212 4.36 17.67 15.14
N TYR A 213 5.52 17.67 15.78
CA TYR A 213 6.30 18.87 16.01
C TYR A 213 6.78 19.45 14.66
N THR A 214 6.24 20.61 14.31
CA THR A 214 6.45 21.23 12.99
C THR A 214 7.80 21.91 12.92
N THR A 215 8.56 21.60 11.88
CA THR A 215 9.85 22.22 11.55
C THR A 215 9.83 22.76 10.12
N ASP A 216 10.85 23.54 9.74
CA ASP A 216 11.04 24.04 8.37
C ASP A 216 11.41 22.92 7.36
N ILE A 217 11.75 21.72 7.84
CA ILE A 217 12.12 20.56 7.02
C ILE A 217 11.13 19.39 7.13
N GLY A 218 9.94 19.65 7.67
CA GLY A 218 8.85 18.69 7.85
C GLY A 218 8.41 18.53 9.29
N SER A 219 7.50 17.60 9.55
CA SER A 219 6.99 17.31 10.88
C SER A 219 7.72 16.12 11.51
N ILE A 220 8.08 16.22 12.78
CA ILE A 220 8.55 15.09 13.59
C ILE A 220 7.32 14.40 14.18
N ASP A 221 7.18 13.08 14.03
CA ASP A 221 6.01 12.36 14.55
C ASP A 221 5.82 12.60 16.06
N ILE A 222 6.87 12.35 16.87
CA ILE A 222 6.88 12.72 18.30
C ILE A 222 8.27 13.19 18.72
N LEU A 223 8.37 14.38 19.29
CA LEU A 223 9.54 14.88 20.01
C LEU A 223 9.32 14.73 21.52
N ALA A 224 10.32 14.20 22.21
CA ALA A 224 10.27 13.87 23.63
C ALA A 224 11.55 14.26 24.35
N GLU A 225 11.50 14.25 25.67
CA GLU A 225 12.65 14.44 26.56
C GLU A 225 12.81 13.19 27.45
N ASP A 226 14.05 12.69 27.57
CA ASP A 226 14.39 11.65 28.54
C ASP A 226 14.68 12.27 29.90
N ARG A 227 13.76 12.05 30.85
CA ARG A 227 13.81 12.62 32.21
C ARG A 227 15.04 12.19 33.00
N ARG A 228 15.70 11.09 32.62
CA ARG A 228 16.85 10.54 33.36
C ARG A 228 18.14 11.28 33.06
N ASN A 229 18.28 11.85 31.86
CA ASN A 229 19.53 12.44 31.40
C ASN A 229 19.35 13.70 30.56
N ASN A 230 18.15 14.26 30.53
CA ASN A 230 17.81 15.49 29.81
C ASN A 230 18.08 15.42 28.29
N SER A 231 18.12 14.24 27.68
CA SER A 231 18.31 14.13 26.23
C SER A 231 17.01 14.42 25.49
N LEU A 232 17.09 15.10 24.35
CA LEU A 232 15.98 15.15 23.40
C LEU A 232 15.92 13.83 22.61
N VAL A 233 14.71 13.32 22.39
CA VAL A 233 14.45 12.06 21.71
C VAL A 233 13.49 12.32 20.56
N VAL A 234 13.98 12.12 19.34
CA VAL A 234 13.19 12.16 18.10
C VAL A 234 12.62 10.76 17.87
N ILE A 235 11.30 10.62 17.93
CA ILE A 235 10.61 9.35 17.74
C ILE A 235 9.95 9.35 16.37
N GLU A 236 10.36 8.41 15.52
CA GLU A 236 9.84 8.25 14.16
C GLU A 236 9.02 6.96 14.05
N LEU A 237 7.80 7.06 13.52
CA LEU A 237 6.92 5.90 13.38
C LEU A 237 7.03 5.35 11.94
N LYS A 238 7.41 4.07 11.82
CA LYS A 238 7.38 3.36 10.53
C LYS A 238 5.95 2.92 10.22
N LYS A 239 5.12 3.87 9.76
CA LYS A 239 3.74 3.69 9.27
C LYS A 239 3.76 3.14 7.83
N GLY A 240 4.26 1.92 7.63
CA GLY A 240 4.39 1.30 6.30
C GLY A 240 5.47 1.88 5.37
N ARG A 241 6.39 2.72 5.86
CA ARG A 241 7.44 3.35 5.03
C ARG A 241 8.60 2.40 4.69
N PRO A 242 9.25 2.55 3.51
CA PRO A 242 10.50 1.84 3.20
C PRO A 242 11.57 2.10 4.26
N SER A 243 12.34 1.07 4.60
CA SER A 243 13.38 1.11 5.65
C SER A 243 14.38 2.24 5.47
N ASP A 244 14.86 2.42 4.23
CA ASP A 244 15.90 3.40 3.92
C ASP A 244 15.40 4.84 4.08
N GLN A 245 14.10 5.09 3.86
CA GLN A 245 13.50 6.41 4.03
C GLN A 245 13.41 6.80 5.51
N VAL A 246 13.05 5.86 6.38
CA VAL A 246 12.93 6.11 7.84
C VAL A 246 14.27 6.51 8.44
N VAL A 247 15.36 5.87 8.04
CA VAL A 247 16.72 6.21 8.51
C VAL A 247 17.12 7.61 8.06
N GLY A 248 16.89 7.96 6.80
CA GLY A 248 17.16 9.32 6.31
C GLY A 248 16.31 10.39 7.02
N GLN A 249 15.04 10.08 7.31
CA GLN A 249 14.13 10.97 8.03
C GLN A 249 14.58 11.23 9.46
N ILE A 250 14.80 10.17 10.24
CA ILE A 250 15.17 10.33 11.65
C ILE A 250 16.51 11.05 11.81
N MET A 251 17.49 10.74 10.96
CA MET A 251 18.79 11.41 10.97
C MET A 251 18.67 12.90 10.65
N ARG A 252 17.82 13.25 9.68
CA ARG A 252 17.56 14.64 9.31
C ARG A 252 16.91 15.40 10.47
N TYR A 253 15.90 14.82 11.12
CA TYR A 253 15.22 15.46 12.25
C TYR A 253 16.12 15.57 13.48
N MET A 254 16.90 14.55 13.81
CA MET A 254 17.89 14.62 14.88
C MET A 254 18.91 15.74 14.64
N GLY A 255 19.40 15.89 13.41
CA GLY A 255 20.30 16.98 13.05
C GLY A 255 19.66 18.36 13.24
N TRP A 256 18.38 18.49 12.86
CA TRP A 256 17.64 19.73 13.05
C TRP A 256 17.38 20.05 14.53
N VAL A 257 16.92 19.08 15.31
CA VAL A 257 16.68 19.23 16.76
C VAL A 257 17.98 19.60 17.48
N LYS A 258 19.08 18.94 17.13
CA LYS A 258 20.40 19.25 17.68
C LYS A 258 20.85 20.68 17.38
N LYS A 259 20.51 21.20 16.21
CA LYS A 259 20.92 22.55 15.78
C LYS A 259 20.03 23.65 16.36
N ASN A 260 18.73 23.41 16.52
CA ASN A 260 17.75 24.46 16.78
C ASN A 260 17.14 24.41 18.19
N LEU A 261 17.10 23.24 18.83
CA LEU A 261 16.42 23.06 20.12
C LEU A 261 17.35 22.59 21.25
N ALA A 262 18.38 21.81 20.93
CA ALA A 262 19.26 21.25 21.94
C ALA A 262 20.12 22.35 22.59
N LEU A 263 20.16 22.36 23.93
CA LEU A 263 21.08 23.16 24.71
C LEU A 263 22.54 22.69 24.51
N GLU A 264 23.49 23.51 24.94
CA GLU A 264 24.91 23.14 24.94
C GLU A 264 25.12 21.81 25.69
N ASP A 265 25.81 20.86 25.05
CA ASP A 265 26.02 19.48 25.49
C ASP A 265 24.76 18.60 25.66
N GLN A 266 23.57 19.09 25.35
CA GLN A 266 22.35 18.29 25.37
C GLN A 266 22.38 17.26 24.25
N LYS A 267 22.23 15.98 24.62
CA LYS A 267 22.24 14.88 23.65
C LYS A 267 20.92 14.81 22.90
N VAL A 268 20.99 14.46 21.63
CA VAL A 268 19.84 14.13 20.79
C VAL A 268 19.95 12.67 20.37
N ARG A 269 18.89 11.91 20.57
CA ARG A 269 18.78 10.49 20.21
C ARG A 269 17.58 10.25 19.30
N GLY A 270 17.66 9.21 18.50
CA GLY A 270 16.55 8.72 17.68
C GLY A 270 15.92 7.49 18.31
N LEU A 271 14.61 7.35 18.14
CA LEU A 271 13.88 6.12 18.40
C LEU A 271 12.97 5.81 17.21
N VAL A 272 13.23 4.72 16.51
CA VAL A 272 12.33 4.21 15.48
C VAL A 272 11.36 3.22 16.12
N ILE A 273 10.06 3.43 15.94
CA ILE A 273 9.02 2.49 16.37
C ILE A 273 8.38 1.86 15.15
N CYS A 274 8.39 0.54 15.08
CA CYS A 274 7.85 -0.23 13.96
C CYS A 274 7.13 -1.48 14.44
N ARG A 275 6.32 -2.12 13.60
CA ARG A 275 5.49 -3.26 14.02
C ARG A 275 6.30 -4.55 14.21
N GLY A 276 7.30 -4.76 13.39
CA GLY A 276 8.05 -6.01 13.36
C GLY A 276 9.42 -5.82 12.76
N GLU A 277 10.21 -6.88 12.86
CA GLU A 277 11.57 -6.91 12.35
C GLU A 277 11.61 -6.63 10.85
N ASP A 278 12.55 -5.79 10.46
CA ASP A 278 12.81 -5.41 9.09
C ASP A 278 14.31 -5.47 8.87
N GLN A 279 14.77 -6.50 8.15
CA GLN A 279 16.18 -6.81 8.01
C GLN A 279 16.97 -5.66 7.36
N ARG A 280 16.36 -4.93 6.42
CA ARG A 280 17.00 -3.77 5.77
C ARG A 280 17.17 -2.63 6.75
N LEU A 281 16.14 -2.37 7.56
CA LEU A 281 16.21 -1.35 8.61
C LEU A 281 17.25 -1.72 9.67
N SER A 282 17.31 -2.99 10.09
CA SER A 282 18.31 -3.47 11.03
C SER A 282 19.73 -3.24 10.51
N TYR A 283 20.03 -3.63 9.26
CA TYR A 283 21.35 -3.38 8.66
C TYR A 283 21.68 -1.89 8.54
N ALA A 284 20.70 -1.05 8.20
CA ALA A 284 20.93 0.38 8.08
C ALA A 284 21.23 1.02 9.46
N LEU A 285 20.52 0.60 10.51
CA LEU A 285 20.70 1.11 11.86
C LEU A 285 21.99 0.60 12.53
N GLU A 286 22.54 -0.55 12.13
CA GLU A 286 23.86 -1.00 12.60
C GLU A 286 24.99 -0.01 12.30
N MET A 287 24.83 0.81 11.26
CA MET A 287 25.81 1.83 10.87
C MET A 287 25.55 3.21 11.50
N VAL A 288 24.49 3.35 12.30
CA VAL A 288 24.04 4.63 12.85
C VAL A 288 24.09 4.59 14.36
N ASP A 289 24.92 5.46 14.93
CA ASP A 289 24.97 5.65 16.38
C ASP A 289 23.74 6.43 16.88
N HIS A 290 23.36 6.18 18.13
CA HIS A 290 22.33 6.94 18.87
C HIS A 290 20.91 6.85 18.32
N VAL A 291 20.60 5.84 17.51
CA VAL A 291 19.23 5.52 17.08
C VAL A 291 18.84 4.14 17.59
N ASP A 292 17.86 4.09 18.49
CA ASP A 292 17.28 2.85 18.98
C ASP A 292 16.10 2.41 18.10
N ILE A 293 15.81 1.11 18.08
CA ILE A 293 14.62 0.55 17.46
C ILE A 293 13.76 -0.16 18.50
N ARG A 294 12.43 0.04 18.43
CA ARG A 294 11.45 -0.70 19.23
C ARG A 294 10.35 -1.27 18.34
N TYR A 295 9.90 -2.46 18.72
CA TYR A 295 8.80 -3.13 18.04
C TYR A 295 7.51 -3.04 18.86
N TYR A 296 6.39 -2.73 18.22
CA TYR A 296 5.07 -2.75 18.84
C TYR A 296 4.23 -3.91 18.29
N LYS A 297 3.40 -4.52 19.14
CA LYS A 297 2.45 -5.55 18.75
C LYS A 297 1.05 -5.18 19.22
N VAL A 298 0.07 -5.29 18.34
CA VAL A 298 -1.35 -5.15 18.67
C VAL A 298 -1.97 -6.54 18.81
N SER A 299 -2.77 -6.74 19.86
CA SER A 299 -3.55 -7.96 20.09
C SER A 299 -4.99 -7.58 20.38
N PHE A 300 -5.95 -8.14 19.64
CA PHE A 300 -7.37 -7.94 19.86
C PHE A 300 -8.06 -9.29 20.03
N SER A 301 -8.84 -9.46 21.09
CA SER A 301 -9.58 -10.68 21.35
C SER A 301 -10.96 -10.35 21.92
N LEU A 302 -12.01 -10.94 21.37
CA LEU A 302 -13.34 -10.98 21.97
C LEU A 302 -13.45 -12.25 22.81
N THR A 303 -14.01 -12.12 24.01
CA THR A 303 -14.35 -13.25 24.86
C THR A 303 -15.85 -13.34 24.99
N GLU A 304 -16.37 -14.57 25.08
CA GLU A 304 -17.79 -14.78 25.37
C GLU A 304 -18.07 -14.62 26.86
N ARG A 305 -19.35 -14.41 27.18
CA ARG A 305 -19.81 -14.40 28.56
C ARG A 305 -19.57 -15.81 29.14
N PRO A 306 -18.93 -15.93 30.32
CA PRO A 306 -18.58 -17.22 30.91
C PRO A 306 -19.77 -18.15 31.09
#